data_AF-A0A556RS56-F1
#
_entry.id   AF-A0A556RS56-F1
#
_cell.length_a   1.000
_cell.length_b   1.000
_cell.length_c   1.000
_cell.angle_alpha   90.00
_cell.angle_beta   90.00
_cell.angle_gamma   90.00
#
_symmetry.space_group_name_H-M   'P 1'
#
loop_
_entity.id
_entity.type
_entity.pdbx_description
1 polymer ?
#
loop_
_entity_poly.entity_id
_entity_poly.type
_entity_poly.pdbx_seq_one_letter_code
_entity_poly.pdbx_strand_id
1 'polypeptide(L)' 'MNRERQRKNEQAYRDRNAGRPRFPGTYLTDEESALLKKLAAVCGTQKKAIFEGLELLHEKLKKDKIIVD' A
#
# COMPACT_ATOMS: atom_id res chain seq x y z
N MET A 1 6.63 28.23 -12.78
CA MET A 1 5.90 27.00 -12.41
C MET A 1 4.43 27.36 -12.22
N ASN A 2 3.50 26.79 -12.99
CA ASN A 2 2.11 27.29 -13.07
C ASN A 2 1.20 26.61 -12.01
N ARG A 3 0.98 27.30 -10.88
CA ARG A 3 0.25 26.79 -9.69
C ARG A 3 -1.18 26.32 -9.99
N GLU A 4 -1.86 26.91 -10.97
CA GLU A 4 -3.23 26.52 -11.33
C GLU A 4 -3.30 25.12 -11.95
N ARG A 5 -2.31 24.77 -12.77
CA ARG A 5 -2.22 23.42 -13.36
C ARG A 5 -1.95 22.36 -12.29
N GLN A 6 -1.15 22.69 -11.27
CA GLN A 6 -0.89 21.79 -10.14
C GLN A 6 -2.17 21.52 -9.33
N ARG A 7 -2.94 22.57 -8.99
CA ARG A 7 -4.21 22.43 -8.27
C ARG A 7 -5.22 21.57 -9.03
N LYS A 8 -5.38 21.77 -10.34
CA LYS A 8 -6.29 20.95 -11.17
C LYS A 8 -5.87 19.47 -11.19
N ASN A 9 -4.56 19.19 -11.26
CA ASN A 9 -4.06 17.82 -11.26
C ASN A 9 -4.22 17.14 -9.89
N GLU A 10 -3.97 17.86 -8.79
CA GLU A 10 -4.20 17.36 -7.43
C GLU A 10 -5.69 17.07 -7.17
N GLN A 11 -6.57 17.96 -7.61
CA GLN A 11 -8.02 17.75 -7.50
C GLN A 11 -8.45 16.51 -8.30
N ALA A 12 -8.02 16.39 -9.56
CA ALA A 12 -8.31 15.22 -10.38
C ALA A 12 -7.77 13.91 -9.76
N TYR A 13 -6.60 13.95 -9.12
CA TYR A 13 -6.06 12.80 -8.38
C TYR A 13 -6.90 12.47 -7.14
N ARG A 14 -7.36 13.46 -6.39
CA ARG A 14 -8.25 13.27 -5.24
C ARG A 14 -9.60 12.69 -5.64
N ASP A 15 -10.20 13.21 -6.71
CA ASP A 15 -11.50 12.77 -7.21
C ASP A 15 -11.44 11.34 -7.74
N ARG A 16 -10.39 10.99 -8.52
CA ARG A 16 -10.18 9.61 -9.00
C ARG A 16 -9.95 8.59 -7.89
N ASN A 17 -9.42 9.05 -6.76
CA ASN A 17 -9.11 8.22 -5.60
C ASN A 17 -10.05 8.52 -4.41
N ALA A 18 -11.21 9.11 -4.66
CA ALA A 18 -12.27 9.26 -3.68
C ALA A 18 -12.92 7.89 -3.43
N GLY A 19 -13.10 7.51 -2.16
CA GLY A 19 -13.66 6.22 -1.78
C GLY A 19 -12.74 5.00 -1.95
N ARG A 20 -11.52 5.17 -2.48
CA ARG A 20 -10.53 4.09 -2.53
C ARG A 20 -9.88 3.90 -1.15
N PRO A 21 -9.69 2.66 -0.68
CA PRO A 21 -8.94 2.40 0.55
C PRO A 21 -7.56 3.07 0.48
N ARG A 22 -7.26 3.92 1.47
CA ARG A 22 -5.96 4.56 1.61
C ARG A 22 -5.23 3.88 2.76
N PHE A 23 -3.95 3.60 2.57
CA PHE A 23 -3.11 3.20 3.68
C PHE A 23 -3.06 4.36 4.69
N PRO A 24 -3.23 4.09 6.00
CA PRO A 24 -3.09 5.11 7.03
C PRO A 24 -1.68 5.70 6.97
N GLY A 25 -1.59 7.02 7.14
CA GLY A 25 -0.37 7.81 6.97
C GLY A 25 0.62 7.66 8.13
N THR A 26 1.00 6.42 8.44
CA THR A 26 2.11 6.15 9.35
C THR A 26 3.40 6.13 8.55
N TYR A 27 4.48 6.63 9.14
CA TYR A 27 5.80 6.45 8.56
C TYR A 27 6.27 5.03 8.82
N LEU A 28 6.95 4.46 7.83
CA LEU A 28 7.71 3.22 8.03
C LEU A 28 9.01 3.55 8.75
N THR A 29 9.45 2.68 9.64
CA THR A 29 10.83 2.65 10.12
C THR A 29 11.79 2.34 8.96
N ASP A 30 13.08 2.59 9.17
CA ASP A 30 14.11 2.28 8.16
C ASP A 30 14.15 0.79 7.82
N GLU A 31 13.93 -0.08 8.81
CA GLU A 31 13.89 -1.53 8.66
C GLU A 31 12.69 -1.97 7.82
N GLU A 32 11.49 -1.47 8.12
CA GLU A 32 10.27 -1.76 7.37
C GLU A 32 10.38 -1.27 5.92
N SER A 33 10.94 -0.07 5.72
CA SER A 33 11.18 0.51 4.39
C SER A 33 12.19 -0.32 3.58
N ALA A 34 13.27 -0.77 4.23
CA ALA A 34 14.28 -1.61 3.59
C ALA A 34 13.71 -2.98 3.19
N LEU A 35 12.93 -3.62 4.06
CA LEU A 35 12.24 -4.87 3.76
C LEU A 35 11.27 -4.70 2.59
N LEU A 36 10.44 -3.65 2.62
CA LEU A 36 9.48 -3.38 1.57
C LEU A 36 10.15 -3.14 0.21
N LYS A 37 11.27 -2.41 0.18
CA LYS A 37 12.07 -2.21 -1.05
C LYS A 37 12.64 -3.52 -1.59
N LYS A 38 13.17 -4.39 -0.72
CA LYS A 38 13.68 -5.72 -1.11
C LYS A 38 12.60 -6.57 -1.75
N LEU A 39 11.43 -6.67 -1.11
CA LEU A 39 10.31 -7.46 -1.63
C LEU A 39 9.71 -6.84 -2.90
N ALA A 40 9.65 -5.50 -2.97
CA ALA A 40 9.20 -4.81 -4.18
C ALA A 40 10.07 -5.10 -5.40
N ALA A 41 11.37 -5.39 -5.24
CA ALA A 41 12.23 -5.79 -6.34
C ALA A 41 11.83 -7.14 -6.95
N VAL A 42 11.22 -8.03 -6.15
CA VAL A 42 10.73 -9.35 -6.58
C VAL A 42 9.29 -9.26 -7.10
N CYS A 43 8.42 -8.56 -6.36
CA CYS A 43 7.00 -8.43 -6.68
C CYS A 43 6.72 -7.33 -7.73
N GLY A 44 7.73 -6.57 -8.15
CA GLY A 44 7.65 -5.48 -9.12
C GLY A 44 7.18 -4.13 -8.56
N THR A 45 6.33 -4.11 -7.54
CA THR A 45 5.94 -2.87 -6.83
C THR A 45 5.80 -3.10 -5.33
N GLN A 46 6.00 -2.03 -4.55
CA GLN A 46 5.75 -2.07 -3.10
C GLN A 46 4.30 -2.44 -2.78
N LYS A 47 3.33 -1.94 -3.56
CA LYS A 47 1.92 -2.30 -3.40
C LYS A 47 1.72 -3.80 -3.57
N LYS A 48 2.29 -4.40 -4.62
CA LYS A 48 2.13 -5.85 -4.85
C LYS A 48 2.77 -6.67 -3.74
N ALA A 49 3.96 -6.27 -3.27
CA ALA A 49 4.63 -6.91 -2.14
C ALA A 49 3.79 -6.88 -0.85
N ILE A 50 3.13 -5.74 -0.56
CA ILE A 50 2.22 -5.64 0.59
C ILE A 50 1.06 -6.63 0.46
N PHE A 51 0.39 -6.67 -0.69
CA PHE A 51 -0.78 -7.55 -0.86
C PHE A 51 -0.41 -9.03 -0.88
N GLU A 52 0.70 -9.43 -1.53
CA GLU A 52 1.19 -10.82 -1.45
C GLU A 52 1.52 -11.20 0.01
N GLY A 53 2.13 -10.30 0.79
CA GLY A 53 2.37 -10.54 2.22
C GLY A 53 1.08 -10.70 3.04
N LEU A 54 0.06 -9.89 2.74
CA LEU A 54 -1.26 -9.98 3.39
C LEU A 54 -1.99 -11.29 3.03
N GLU A 55 -1.92 -11.74 1.79
CA GLU A 55 -2.48 -13.02 1.35
C GLU A 55 -1.81 -14.20 2.07
N LEU A 56 -0.48 -14.20 2.15
CA LEU A 56 0.28 -15.21 2.89
C LEU A 56 -0.08 -15.22 4.38
N LEU A 57 -0.26 -14.04 4.98
CA LEU A 57 -0.70 -13.91 6.36
C LEU A 57 -2.11 -14.47 6.54
N HIS A 58 -3.04 -14.13 5.64
CA HIS A 58 -4.42 -14.64 5.68
C HIS A 58 -4.46 -16.17 5.61
N GLU A 59 -3.74 -16.77 4.66
CA GLU A 59 -3.66 -18.24 4.53
C GLU A 59 -3.02 -18.90 5.76
N LYS A 60 -2.00 -18.28 6.34
CA LYS A 60 -1.39 -18.75 7.60
C LYS A 60 -2.40 -18.73 8.74
N LEU A 61 -3.10 -17.61 8.95
CA LEU A 61 -4.08 -17.46 10.03
C LEU A 61 -5.27 -18.43 9.87
N LYS A 62 -5.72 -18.64 8.62
CA LYS A 62 -6.75 -19.62 8.28
C LYS A 62 -6.31 -21.05 8.60
N LYS A 63 -5.05 -21.41 8.27
CA LYS A 63 -4.47 -22.72 8.62
C LYS A 63 -4.38 -22.91 10.13
N ASP A 64 -4.02 -21.85 10.85
CA ASP A 64 -3.89 -21.84 12.31
C ASP A 64 -5.25 -21.79 13.03
N LYS A 65 -6.37 -21.82 12.28
CA LYS A 65 -7.76 -21.74 12.78
C LYS A 65 -8.03 -20.49 13.64
N ILE A 66 -7.29 -19.41 13.39
CA ILE A 66 -7.56 -18.12 14.01
C ILE A 66 -8.74 -17.51 13.23
N ILE A 67 -9.85 -17.24 13.90
CA ILE A 67 -11.03 -16.64 13.27
C ILE A 67 -10.66 -15.21 12.86
N VAL A 68 -10.72 -14.96 11.55
CA VAL A 68 -10.55 -13.63 10.96
C VAL A 68 -11.87 -13.34 10.23
N ASP A 69 -12.90 -12.96 10.99
CA ASP A 69 -14.19 -12.46 10.48
C ASP A 69 -14.20 -10.92 10.44
#